data_AF-A0A699U5J9-F1
#
_entry.id   AF-A0A699U5J9-F1
#
_cell.length_a   1.000
_cell.length_b   1.000
_cell.length_c   1.000
_cell.angle_alpha   90.00
_cell.angle_beta   90.00
_cell.angle_gamma   90.00
#
_symmetry.space_group_name_H-M   'P 1'
#
loop_
_entity.id
_entity.type
_entity.pdbx_description
1 polymer ?
#
loop_
_entity_poly.entity_id
_entity_poly.type
_entity_poly.pdbx_seq_one_letter_code
_entity_poly.pdbx_strand_id
1 'polypeptide(L)'
;MTISLDLPKQILAAQIEALKPENLKKEDVGGMIRTDIPKERLEPCTDGTLCLNDRSWLPCYGDLRSVIMHESHKSKYSIYPGFEKMYQDVKKLYCWPNMKADIAMHVSKCLTCVRVKAEQQRPSGLLVQPAIPEWK
;
A
#
# COMPACT_ATOMS: atom_id res chain seq x y z
N MET A 1 -8.62 -7.89 10.81
CA MET A 1 -8.04 -8.55 9.62
C MET A 1 -8.08 -10.04 9.88
N THR A 2 -8.94 -10.78 9.19
CA THR A 2 -8.86 -12.25 9.15
C THR A 2 -7.81 -12.60 8.12
N ILE A 3 -6.56 -12.49 8.53
CA ILE A 3 -5.45 -12.99 7.74
C ILE A 3 -5.67 -14.51 7.64
N SER A 4 -5.77 -15.03 6.42
CA SER A 4 -5.75 -16.47 6.15
C SER A 4 -4.66 -17.12 7.01
N LEU A 5 -4.96 -18.22 7.72
CA LEU A 5 -3.99 -18.98 8.53
C LEU A 5 -2.74 -19.40 7.72
N ASP A 6 -2.82 -19.32 6.39
CA ASP A 6 -1.77 -19.68 5.45
C ASP A 6 -0.94 -18.48 4.95
N LEU A 7 -1.27 -17.24 5.29
CA LEU A 7 -0.58 -16.07 4.74
C LEU A 7 0.94 -16.07 5.02
N PRO A 8 1.44 -16.39 6.24
CA PRO A 8 2.88 -16.47 6.48
C PRO A 8 3.59 -17.49 5.58
N LYS A 9 2.93 -18.63 5.29
CA LYS A 9 3.48 -19.65 4.40
C LYS A 9 3.55 -19.16 2.95
N GLN A 10 2.53 -18.44 2.49
CA GLN A 10 2.54 -17.84 1.15
C GLN A 10 3.60 -16.74 1.02
N ILE A 11 3.77 -15.91 2.06
CA ILE A 11 4.85 -14.92 2.13
C ILE A 11 6.20 -15.60 2.03
N LEU A 12 6.45 -16.63 2.83
CA LEU A 12 7.70 -17.37 2.80
C LEU A 12 7.98 -17.98 1.42
N ALA A 13 7.00 -18.61 0.80
CA ALA A 13 7.14 -19.19 -0.54
C ALA A 13 7.50 -18.11 -1.58
N ALA A 14 6.83 -16.97 -1.55
CA ALA A 14 7.11 -15.85 -2.46
C ALA A 14 8.50 -15.24 -2.20
N GLN A 15 8.94 -15.14 -0.94
CA GLN A 15 10.27 -14.65 -0.58
C GLN A 15 11.37 -15.59 -1.11
N ILE A 16 11.18 -16.91 -0.96
CA ILE A 16 12.10 -17.92 -1.50
C ILE A 16 12.18 -17.79 -3.02
N GLU A 17 11.05 -17.59 -3.70
CA GLU A 17 11.03 -17.39 -5.15
C GLU A 17 11.73 -16.10 -5.59
N ALA A 18 11.50 -14.99 -4.87
CA ALA A 18 12.10 -13.69 -5.18
C ALA A 18 13.62 -13.69 -4.98
N LEU A 19 14.12 -14.46 -4.02
CA LEU A 19 15.55 -14.58 -3.73
C LEU A 19 16.32 -15.50 -4.69
N LYS A 20 15.66 -16.13 -5.67
CA LYS A 20 16.34 -16.90 -6.73
C LYS A 20 17.19 -15.96 -7.59
N PRO A 21 18.43 -16.35 -7.97
CA PRO A 21 19.34 -15.48 -8.74
C PRO A 21 18.74 -14.93 -10.04
N GLU A 22 17.88 -15.72 -10.68
CA GLU A 22 17.17 -15.42 -11.92
C GLU A 22 16.12 -14.31 -11.75
N ASN A 23 15.55 -14.22 -10.55
CA ASN A 23 14.39 -13.40 -10.21
C ASN A 23 14.77 -12.06 -9.56
N LEU A 24 15.99 -11.94 -9.02
CA LEU A 24 16.50 -10.72 -8.38
C LEU A 24 16.44 -9.50 -9.30
N LYS A 25 16.60 -9.68 -10.63
CA LYS A 25 16.55 -8.58 -11.61
C LYS A 25 15.14 -8.04 -11.85
N LYS A 26 14.10 -8.83 -11.61
CA LYS A 26 12.69 -8.46 -11.84
C LYS A 26 12.03 -7.84 -10.61
N GLU A 27 12.64 -7.96 -9.44
CA GLU A 27 12.21 -7.16 -8.29
C GLU A 27 12.47 -5.66 -8.60
N ASP A 28 13.46 -5.32 -9.44
CA ASP A 28 13.87 -3.97 -9.88
C ASP A 28 12.91 -3.17 -10.78
N VAL A 29 11.60 -3.41 -10.66
CA VAL A 29 10.60 -2.62 -11.37
C VAL A 29 10.41 -1.27 -10.65
N GLY A 30 11.15 -0.26 -11.09
CA GLY A 30 10.96 1.14 -10.69
C GLY A 30 12.23 1.91 -10.33
N GLY A 31 13.43 1.34 -10.54
CA GLY A 31 14.70 2.03 -10.30
C GLY A 31 15.03 2.31 -8.82
N MET A 32 14.18 1.81 -7.91
CA MET A 32 14.37 1.85 -6.46
C MET A 32 14.95 0.54 -5.90
N ILE A 33 15.25 -0.44 -6.75
CA ILE A 33 15.97 -1.65 -6.35
C ILE A 33 17.40 -1.56 -6.84
N ARG A 34 18.04 -0.49 -6.39
CA ARG A 34 19.46 -0.53 -6.14
C ARG A 34 19.59 -0.02 -4.72
N THR A 35 20.26 -0.81 -3.87
CA THR A 35 20.83 -0.46 -2.55
C THR A 35 20.05 -0.63 -1.24
N ASP A 36 18.72 -0.64 -1.17
CA ASP A 36 18.10 -0.38 0.15
C ASP A 36 17.64 -1.62 0.94
N ILE A 37 17.43 -2.75 0.26
CA ILE A 37 17.24 -4.05 0.91
C ILE A 37 18.30 -5.03 0.37
N PRO A 38 19.57 -4.85 0.76
CA PRO A 38 20.52 -5.95 0.70
C PRO A 38 19.90 -7.16 1.40
N LYS A 39 20.15 -8.37 0.87
CA LYS A 39 19.89 -9.62 1.58
C LYS A 39 20.44 -9.59 3.02
N GLU A 40 21.46 -8.78 3.27
CA GLU A 40 22.09 -8.50 4.57
C GLU A 40 21.25 -7.66 5.55
N ARG A 41 20.17 -6.99 5.12
CA ARG A 41 19.28 -6.21 6.01
C ARG A 41 17.97 -6.92 6.34
N LEU A 42 17.76 -8.11 5.76
CA LEU A 42 16.59 -8.93 6.03
C LEU A 42 16.89 -9.87 7.19
N GLU A 43 16.14 -9.72 8.27
CA GLU A 43 16.25 -10.54 9.47
C GLU A 43 15.20 -11.65 9.46
N PRO A 44 15.47 -12.84 9.97
CA PRO A 44 14.43 -13.85 10.18
C PRO A 44 13.39 -13.37 11.19
N CYS A 45 12.11 -13.43 10.83
CA CYS A 45 10.99 -13.20 11.73
C CYS A 45 10.72 -14.47 12.58
N THR A 46 9.89 -14.34 13.62
CA THR A 46 9.49 -15.48 14.49
C THR A 46 8.65 -16.54 13.77
N ASP A 47 7.97 -16.18 12.68
CA ASP A 47 7.17 -17.06 11.84
C ASP A 47 7.97 -17.71 10.69
N GLY A 48 9.28 -17.46 10.63
CA GLY A 48 10.18 -17.98 9.60
C GLY A 48 10.20 -17.16 8.31
N THR A 49 9.39 -16.10 8.18
CA THR A 49 9.47 -15.15 7.05
C THR A 49 10.68 -14.21 7.22
N LEU A 50 11.01 -13.47 6.17
CA LEU A 50 12.02 -12.41 6.21
C LEU A 50 11.39 -11.05 6.56
N CYS A 51 12.02 -10.34 7.49
CA CYS A 51 11.59 -9.07 8.04
C CYS A 51 12.57 -7.94 7.72
N LEU A 52 12.04 -6.72 7.58
CA LEU A 52 12.80 -5.47 7.54
C LEU A 52 12.23 -4.49 8.56
N ASN A 53 13.03 -4.11 9.56
CA ASN A 53 12.58 -3.27 10.68
C ASN A 53 11.32 -3.84 11.35
N ASP A 54 11.37 -5.11 11.75
CA ASP A 54 10.27 -5.84 12.42
C ASP A 54 8.97 -5.96 11.62
N ARG A 55 9.05 -5.81 10.29
CA ARG A 55 7.91 -5.93 9.37
C ARG A 55 8.19 -6.96 8.30
N SER A 56 7.24 -7.84 8.02
CA SER A 56 7.40 -8.85 6.97
C SER A 56 7.60 -8.18 5.62
N TRP A 57 8.71 -8.52 4.96
CA TRP A 57 9.03 -8.00 3.64
C TRP A 57 8.17 -8.70 2.57
N LEU A 58 7.54 -7.94 1.69
CA LEU A 58 6.73 -8.49 0.61
C LEU A 58 7.40 -8.33 -0.76
N PRO A 59 7.76 -9.45 -1.42
CA PRO A 59 8.28 -9.41 -2.79
C PRO A 59 7.20 -8.99 -3.80
N CYS A 60 7.61 -8.70 -5.03
CA CYS A 60 6.67 -8.43 -6.13
C CYS A 60 6.02 -9.72 -6.64
N TYR A 61 6.55 -10.88 -6.23
CA TYR A 61 6.08 -12.21 -6.58
C TYR A 61 4.88 -12.67 -5.72
N GLY A 62 4.03 -13.51 -6.32
CA GLY A 62 2.94 -14.19 -5.63
C GLY A 62 1.69 -13.34 -5.36
N ASP A 63 1.55 -12.16 -5.97
CA ASP A 63 0.39 -11.25 -5.86
C ASP A 63 -0.03 -10.86 -4.43
N LEU A 64 0.84 -11.10 -3.44
CA LEU A 64 0.57 -10.91 -2.02
C LEU A 64 0.23 -9.45 -1.69
N ARG A 65 0.89 -8.50 -2.36
CA ARG A 65 0.62 -7.06 -2.20
C ARG A 65 -0.84 -6.76 -2.51
N SER A 66 -1.39 -7.34 -3.58
CA SER A 66 -2.79 -7.16 -3.99
C SER A 66 -3.75 -7.78 -2.98
N VAL A 67 -3.47 -8.99 -2.52
CA VAL A 67 -4.28 -9.69 -1.50
C VAL A 67 -4.37 -8.87 -0.22
N ILE A 68 -3.22 -8.42 0.30
CA ILE A 68 -3.14 -7.63 1.53
C ILE A 68 -3.85 -6.29 1.37
N MET A 69 -3.69 -5.62 0.22
CA MET A 69 -4.41 -4.39 -0.07
C MET A 69 -5.93 -4.60 -0.09
N HIS A 70 -6.40 -5.66 -0.74
CA HIS A 70 -7.82 -5.99 -0.85
C HIS A 70 -8.45 -6.34 0.51
N GLU A 71 -7.78 -7.18 1.31
CA GLU A 71 -8.25 -7.55 2.64
C GLU A 71 -8.31 -6.33 3.59
N SER A 72 -7.29 -5.46 3.52
CA SER A 72 -7.24 -4.22 4.30
C SER A 72 -8.37 -3.27 3.95
N HIS A 73 -8.70 -3.19 2.66
CA HIS A 73 -9.78 -2.35 2.14
C HIS A 73 -11.17 -2.91 2.48
N LYS A 74 -11.35 -4.23 2.49
CA LYS A 74 -12.65 -4.90 2.71
C LYS A 74 -13.00 -5.15 4.19
N SER A 75 -12.08 -4.85 5.12
CA SER A 75 -12.30 -5.04 6.56
C SER A 75 -13.58 -4.35 7.03
N LYS A 76 -14.50 -5.12 7.64
CA LYS A 76 -15.86 -4.70 8.09
C LYS A 76 -15.86 -3.45 8.99
N TYR A 77 -14.73 -3.14 9.62
CA TYR A 77 -14.56 -1.99 10.53
C TYR A 77 -14.04 -0.72 9.85
N SER A 78 -13.84 -0.75 8.52
CA SER A 78 -13.48 0.41 7.73
C SER A 78 -14.64 0.76 6.81
N ILE A 79 -15.51 1.65 7.29
CA ILE A 79 -16.43 2.40 6.42
C ILE A 79 -15.54 3.29 5.55
N TYR A 80 -15.06 2.73 4.44
CA TYR A 80 -14.13 3.35 3.48
C TYR A 80 -12.83 3.86 4.10
N PRO A 81 -11.81 2.99 4.27
CA PRO A 81 -10.50 3.47 4.66
C PRO A 81 -9.96 4.30 3.49
N GLY A 82 -9.84 5.61 3.68
CA GLY A 82 -9.08 6.44 2.77
C GLY A 82 -7.64 5.93 2.67
N PHE A 83 -6.94 6.35 1.62
CA PHE A 83 -5.54 6.04 1.36
C PHE A 83 -4.66 6.06 2.63
N GLU A 84 -4.80 7.10 3.45
CA GLU A 84 -3.96 7.28 4.64
C GLU A 84 -4.21 6.18 5.68
N LYS A 85 -5.48 5.86 5.98
CA LYS A 85 -5.81 4.80 6.95
C LYS A 85 -5.27 3.45 6.48
N MET A 86 -5.47 3.13 5.21
CA MET A 86 -4.97 1.88 4.62
C MET A 86 -3.44 1.81 4.67
N TYR A 87 -2.75 2.88 4.31
CA TYR A 87 -1.29 2.94 4.40
C TYR A 87 -0.80 2.73 5.84
N GLN A 88 -1.39 3.40 6.82
CA GLN A 88 -1.00 3.27 8.22
C GLN A 88 -1.25 1.86 8.77
N ASP A 89 -2.34 1.21 8.39
CA ASP A 89 -2.65 -0.15 8.85
C ASP A 89 -1.71 -1.18 8.24
N VAL A 90 -1.44 -1.10 6.93
CA VAL A 90 -0.56 -2.06 6.25
C VAL A 90 0.91 -1.86 6.65
N LYS A 91 1.36 -0.60 6.80
CA LYS A 91 2.75 -0.25 7.18
C LYS A 91 3.13 -0.76 8.58
N LYS A 92 2.17 -1.10 9.44
CA LYS A 92 2.46 -1.70 10.76
C LYS A 92 3.02 -3.11 10.65
N LEU A 93 2.59 -3.87 9.64
CA LEU A 93 2.86 -5.30 9.53
C LEU A 93 3.81 -5.63 8.38
N TYR A 94 3.72 -4.87 7.28
CA TYR A 94 4.37 -5.21 6.02
C TYR A 94 5.23 -4.06 5.50
N CYS A 95 6.25 -4.41 4.72
CA CYS A 95 7.10 -3.45 4.03
C CYS A 95 7.47 -3.94 2.63
N TRP A 96 7.41 -3.04 1.64
CA TRP A 96 7.91 -3.29 0.28
C TRP A 96 8.25 -1.97 -0.44
N PRO A 97 9.07 -2.00 -1.51
CA PRO A 97 9.37 -0.81 -2.30
C PRO A 97 8.12 -0.19 -2.91
N ASN A 98 8.04 1.15 -2.98
CA ASN A 98 6.90 1.87 -3.56
C ASN A 98 5.52 1.59 -2.91
N MET A 99 5.48 1.02 -1.71
CA MET A 99 4.25 0.71 -0.97
C MET A 99 3.23 1.84 -0.93
N LYS A 100 3.69 3.08 -0.71
CA LYS A 100 2.81 4.26 -0.67
C LYS A 100 2.14 4.52 -2.03
N ALA A 101 2.88 4.40 -3.13
CA ALA A 101 2.37 4.61 -4.48
C ALA A 101 1.41 3.47 -4.90
N ASP A 102 1.75 2.23 -4.56
CA ASP A 102 0.90 1.06 -4.85
C ASP A 102 -0.46 1.17 -4.16
N ILE A 103 -0.47 1.56 -2.89
CA ILE A 103 -1.71 1.74 -2.12
C ILE A 103 -2.52 2.90 -2.69
N ALA A 104 -1.88 4.02 -3.07
CA ALA A 104 -2.58 5.14 -3.71
C ALA A 104 -3.23 4.73 -5.04
N MET A 105 -2.53 3.95 -5.86
CA MET A 105 -3.05 3.41 -7.12
C MET A 105 -4.18 2.39 -6.89
N HIS A 106 -4.11 1.59 -5.83
CA HIS A 106 -5.17 0.63 -5.50
C HIS A 106 -6.45 1.36 -5.07
N VAL A 107 -6.34 2.35 -4.18
CA VAL A 107 -7.48 3.13 -3.69
C VAL A 107 -8.07 4.01 -4.80
N SER A 108 -7.26 4.55 -5.72
CA SER A 108 -7.76 5.36 -6.84
C SER A 108 -8.60 4.55 -7.84
N LYS A 109 -8.34 3.24 -7.98
CA LYS A 109 -9.14 2.33 -8.80
C LYS A 109 -10.46 1.92 -8.13
N CYS A 110 -10.66 2.21 -6.84
CA CYS A 110 -11.89 1.88 -6.13
C CYS A 110 -12.98 2.93 -6.42
N LEU A 111 -13.96 2.56 -7.25
CA LEU A 111 -15.09 3.43 -7.64
C LEU A 111 -15.83 4.01 -6.43
N THR A 112 -15.97 3.24 -5.36
CA THR A 112 -16.67 3.68 -4.15
C THR A 112 -15.85 4.70 -3.36
N CYS A 113 -14.53 4.54 -3.27
CA CYS A 113 -13.65 5.54 -2.67
C CYS A 113 -13.65 6.85 -3.46
N VAL A 114 -13.67 6.78 -4.80
CA VAL A 114 -13.74 7.96 -5.66
C VAL A 114 -15.04 8.73 -5.45
N ARG A 115 -16.19 8.04 -5.34
CA ARG A 115 -17.50 8.67 -5.09
C ARG A 115 -17.55 9.37 -3.74
N VAL A 116 -17.18 8.68 -2.65
CA VAL A 116 -17.18 9.26 -1.29
C VAL A 116 -16.24 10.47 -1.23
N LYS A 117 -15.07 10.42 -1.89
CA LYS A 117 -14.16 11.56 -1.95
C LYS A 117 -14.78 12.75 -2.67
N ALA A 118 -15.52 12.53 -3.76
CA ALA A 118 -16.22 13.59 -4.48
C ALA A 118 -17.34 14.23 -3.65
N GLU A 119 -18.09 13.43 -2.88
CA GLU A 119 -19.12 13.91 -1.96
C GLU A 119 -18.54 14.70 -0.77
N GLN A 120 -17.36 14.29 -0.27
CA GLN A 120 -16.66 14.97 0.83
C GLN A 120 -15.86 16.20 0.38
N GLN A 121 -15.61 16.39 -0.91
CA GLN A 121 -15.03 17.65 -1.38
C GLN A 121 -15.99 18.78 -1.07
N ARG A 122 -15.48 19.81 -0.40
CA ARG A 122 -16.25 21.02 -0.12
C ARG A 122 -16.75 21.57 -1.47
N PRO A 123 -18.06 21.73 -1.68
CA PRO A 123 -18.53 22.37 -2.89
C PRO A 123 -17.87 23.75 -2.95
N SER A 124 -17.27 24.08 -4.10
CA SER A 124 -16.74 25.42 -4.34
C SER A 124 -17.88 26.39 -4.09
N GLY A 125 -17.76 27.20 -3.03
CA GLY A 125 -18.80 28.17 -2.67
C GLY A 125 -19.10 29.08 -3.86
N LEU A 126 -20.32 29.60 -3.92
CA LEU A 126 -20.69 30.59 -4.93
C LEU A 126 -19.72 31.78 -4.81
N LEU A 127 -18.93 32.05 -5.85
CA LEU A 127 -18.10 33.25 -5.91
C LEU A 127 -19.06 34.45 -5.99
N VAL A 128 -19.35 35.06 -4.83
CA VAL A 128 -20.07 36.33 -4.78
C VAL A 128 -19.10 37.40 -5.26
N GLN A 129 -19.35 37.96 -6.45
CA GLN A 129 -18.63 39.16 -6.88
C GLN A 129 -18.99 40.31 -5.93
N PRO A 130 -18.01 41.01 -5.34
CA PRO A 130 -18.29 42.23 -4.61
C PRO A 130 -18.87 43.28 -5.56
N ALA A 131 -19.82 44.08 -5.05
CA ALA A 131 -20.37 45.19 -5.81
C ALA A 131 -19.24 46.13 -6.26
N ILE A 132 -19.24 46.49 -7.54
CA ILE A 132 -18.25 47.41 -8.12
C ILE A 132 -18.44 48.77 -7.44
N PRO A 133 -17.43 49.32 -6.75
CA PRO A 133 -17.56 50.64 -6.16
C PRO A 133 -17.62 51.69 -7.25
N GLU A 134 -18.64 52.55 -7.22
CA GLU A 134 -18.68 53.75 -8.04
C GLU A 134 -17.73 54.79 -7.44
N TRP A 135 -16.75 55.21 -8.23
CA TRP A 135 -15.82 56.28 -7.87
C TRP A 135 -16.52 57.63 -8.15
N LYS A 136 -16.49 58.55 -7.18
CA LYS A 136 -16.84 59.96 -7.37
C LYS A 136 -15.61 60.80 -7.69
#